data_AF-A0A0B8NWA3-F1
#
_entry.id   AF-A0A0B8NWA3-F1
#
_cell.length_a   1.000
_cell.length_b   1.000
_cell.length_c   1.000
_cell.angle_alpha   90.00
_cell.angle_beta   90.00
_cell.angle_gamma   90.00
#
_symmetry.space_group_name_H-M   'P 1'
#
loop_
_entity.id
_entity.type
_entity.pdbx_description
1 polymer ?
#
loop_
_entity_poly.entity_id
_entity_poly.type
_entity_poly.pdbx_seq_one_letter_code
_entity_poly.pdbx_strand_id
1 'polypeptide(L)'
;MLGALLVAPMTVSYNSMANFDGLSNELAPLSCLLEPSRDIELSSEVQGVIREIRVNRGDSVKKGQVVMRLNSTLEVAAVNTVKARLEFAKRKVERNADLYRKNLISDNEQDEMLTEQRLAEFQLKEARVKLSQRETKSPISGVVIERIKDLVNLSMNYPS
;
A
#
# COMPACT_ATOMS: atom_id res chain seq x y z
N MET A 1 -14.06 8.06 -26.42
CA MET A 1 -14.41 6.74 -25.86
C MET A 1 -14.21 6.84 -24.35
N LEU A 2 -15.30 6.70 -23.59
CA LEU A 2 -15.32 6.88 -22.13
C LEU A 2 -14.57 5.74 -21.43
N GLY A 3 -13.54 6.07 -20.65
CA GLY A 3 -12.76 5.12 -19.85
C GLY A 3 -13.48 4.80 -18.54
N ALA A 4 -13.82 3.52 -18.35
CA ALA A 4 -14.49 3.05 -17.14
C ALA A 4 -13.54 3.04 -15.94
N LEU A 5 -13.93 3.79 -14.91
CA LEU A 5 -13.45 3.75 -13.52
C LEU A 5 -13.63 2.33 -12.94
N LEU A 6 -12.65 1.84 -12.18
CA LEU A 6 -12.94 0.78 -11.22
C LEU A 6 -12.05 0.88 -9.97
N VAL A 7 -12.63 1.49 -8.93
CA VAL A 7 -12.23 1.32 -7.53
C VAL A 7 -12.86 -0.01 -7.12
N ALA A 8 -12.09 -1.10 -7.16
CA ALA A 8 -12.60 -2.45 -6.92
C ALA A 8 -12.57 -2.74 -5.42
N PRO A 9 -13.71 -2.98 -4.76
CA PRO A 9 -13.69 -2.98 -3.32
C PRO A 9 -13.83 -4.42 -2.77
N MET A 10 -12.86 -4.91 -1.99
CA MET A 10 -12.85 -6.25 -1.37
C MET A 10 -13.34 -6.23 0.07
N THR A 11 -14.48 -6.86 0.32
CA THR A 11 -15.13 -6.94 1.64
C THR A 11 -14.42 -7.90 2.62
N VAL A 12 -14.26 -7.52 3.90
CA VAL A 12 -13.70 -8.35 5.01
C VAL A 12 -14.61 -8.29 6.24
N SER A 13 -14.92 -9.46 6.86
CA SER A 13 -15.87 -9.61 7.99
C SER A 13 -15.28 -10.26 9.28
N TYR A 14 -15.92 -10.01 10.44
CA TYR A 14 -15.58 -10.47 11.82
C TYR A 14 -16.78 -11.07 12.59
N ASN A 15 -16.55 -12.13 13.39
CA ASN A 15 -17.53 -12.76 14.29
C ASN A 15 -17.27 -12.45 15.77
N SER A 16 -18.31 -12.06 16.52
CA SER A 16 -18.33 -11.93 17.99
C SER A 16 -19.25 -12.97 18.61
N MET A 17 -18.81 -13.64 19.68
CA MET A 17 -19.60 -14.64 20.42
C MET A 17 -20.30 -13.97 21.61
N ALA A 18 -21.63 -14.01 21.66
CA ALA A 18 -22.40 -13.64 22.85
C ALA A 18 -23.10 -14.89 23.41
N ASN A 19 -22.76 -15.26 24.65
CA ASN A 19 -23.53 -16.22 25.46
C ASN A 19 -24.68 -15.47 26.13
N PHE A 20 -25.89 -16.04 26.11
CA PHE A 20 -26.98 -15.61 26.98
C PHE A 20 -27.83 -16.82 27.42
N ASP A 21 -28.01 -16.94 28.74
CA ASP A 21 -28.73 -18.00 29.45
C ASP A 21 -30.26 -17.87 29.32
N GLY A 22 -30.92 -19.00 29.05
CA GLY A 22 -32.23 -19.44 29.58
C GLY A 22 -33.54 -18.70 29.22
N LEU A 23 -34.40 -19.34 28.40
CA LEU A 23 -35.77 -19.83 28.76
C LEU A 23 -36.60 -20.31 27.54
N SER A 24 -37.16 -21.53 27.69
CA SER A 24 -38.39 -22.14 27.11
C SER A 24 -38.76 -22.02 25.61
N ASN A 25 -38.55 -23.14 24.90
CA ASN A 25 -39.50 -23.87 24.03
C ASN A 25 -40.39 -23.11 23.02
N GLU A 26 -39.83 -22.74 21.87
CA GLU A 26 -40.48 -22.82 20.56
C GLU A 26 -39.36 -22.83 19.49
N LEU A 27 -38.96 -24.02 19.02
CA LEU A 27 -37.94 -24.13 17.97
C LEU A 27 -38.57 -23.86 16.60
N ALA A 28 -38.99 -22.61 16.37
CA ALA A 28 -38.87 -22.07 15.04
C ALA A 28 -37.40 -22.26 14.63
N PRO A 29 -37.07 -22.72 13.42
CA PRO A 29 -35.69 -22.67 12.96
C PRO A 29 -35.31 -21.19 13.00
N LEU A 30 -34.62 -20.80 14.08
CA LEU A 30 -33.86 -19.57 14.13
C LEU A 30 -32.86 -19.75 13.00
N SER A 31 -33.24 -19.28 11.82
CA SER A 31 -32.31 -18.93 10.77
C SER A 31 -31.50 -17.80 11.38
N CYS A 32 -30.53 -18.17 12.22
CA CYS A 32 -29.51 -17.29 12.73
C CYS A 32 -28.69 -16.94 11.48
N LEU A 33 -29.18 -15.94 10.77
CA LEU A 33 -28.45 -15.31 9.71
C LEU A 33 -27.28 -14.61 10.41
N LEU A 34 -26.14 -15.30 10.43
CA LEU A 34 -24.88 -14.75 10.90
C LEU A 34 -24.48 -13.68 9.90
N GLU A 35 -24.99 -12.46 10.11
CA GLU A 35 -24.58 -11.32 9.32
C GLU A 35 -23.20 -10.84 9.76
N PRO A 36 -22.31 -10.53 8.81
CA PRO A 36 -21.02 -9.95 9.11
C PRO A 36 -21.20 -8.65 9.89
N SER A 37 -20.54 -8.53 11.04
CA SER A 37 -20.64 -7.33 11.89
C SER A 37 -20.16 -6.04 11.20
N ARG A 38 -19.28 -6.18 10.20
CA ARG A 38 -18.78 -5.08 9.37
C ARG A 38 -18.14 -5.63 8.11
N ASP A 39 -18.42 -4.99 7.00
CA ASP A 39 -17.94 -5.32 5.67
C ASP A 39 -17.08 -4.16 5.15
N ILE A 40 -15.78 -4.38 4.93
CA ILE A 40 -14.86 -3.33 4.42
C ILE A 40 -14.28 -3.74 3.10
N GLU A 41 -14.45 -2.82 2.16
CA GLU A 41 -14.25 -2.93 0.74
C GLU A 41 -12.85 -2.37 0.33
N LEU A 42 -11.84 -3.22 0.09
CA LEU A 42 -10.45 -2.84 -0.23
C LEU A 42 -10.16 -2.67 -1.72
N SER A 43 -9.67 -1.50 -2.10
CA SER A 43 -9.16 -1.17 -3.43
C SER A 43 -7.69 -0.75 -3.39
N SER A 44 -7.05 -0.73 -4.54
CA SER A 44 -5.75 -0.06 -4.66
C SER A 44 -5.91 1.45 -4.47
N GLU A 45 -5.02 2.05 -3.69
CA GLU A 45 -4.96 3.51 -3.51
C GLU A 45 -4.54 4.24 -4.79
N VAL A 46 -3.82 3.53 -5.68
CA VAL A 46 -3.33 4.06 -6.96
C VAL A 46 -3.68 3.14 -8.12
N GLN A 47 -3.86 3.72 -9.31
CA GLN A 47 -4.10 2.96 -10.54
C GLN A 47 -2.82 2.20 -10.95
N GLY A 48 -2.96 0.93 -11.32
CA GLY A 48 -1.81 0.13 -11.78
C GLY A 48 -2.17 -1.31 -12.12
N VAL A 49 -1.21 -2.02 -12.71
CA VAL A 49 -1.35 -3.44 -13.08
C VAL A 49 -1.06 -4.31 -11.86
N ILE A 50 -1.95 -5.25 -11.55
CA ILE A 50 -1.77 -6.21 -10.45
C ILE A 50 -0.62 -7.16 -10.80
N ARG A 51 0.37 -7.24 -9.91
CA ARG A 51 1.49 -8.19 -10.02
C ARG A 51 1.20 -9.49 -9.27
N GLU A 52 0.65 -9.38 -8.06
CA GLU A 52 0.44 -10.51 -7.17
C GLU A 52 -0.74 -10.22 -6.22
N ILE A 53 -1.55 -11.24 -5.95
CA ILE A 53 -2.54 -11.23 -4.86
C ILE A 53 -2.15 -12.35 -3.89
N ARG A 54 -2.01 -12.01 -2.61
CA ARG A 54 -1.42 -12.87 -1.57
C ARG A 54 -2.43 -13.55 -0.65
N VAL A 55 -3.72 -13.36 -0.94
CA VAL A 55 -4.82 -13.89 -0.14
C VAL A 55 -5.83 -14.58 -1.04
N ASN A 56 -6.48 -15.59 -0.48
CA ASN A 56 -7.56 -16.33 -1.10
C ASN A 56 -8.85 -16.16 -0.29
N ARG A 57 -9.97 -16.49 -0.92
CA ARG A 57 -11.26 -16.55 -0.25
C ARG A 57 -11.18 -17.54 0.91
N GLY A 58 -11.66 -17.15 2.08
CA GLY A 58 -11.59 -17.92 3.32
C GLY A 58 -10.31 -17.70 4.12
N ASP A 59 -9.30 -16.99 3.59
CA ASP A 59 -8.09 -16.69 4.36
C ASP A 59 -8.38 -15.67 5.45
N SER A 60 -7.81 -15.91 6.63
CA SER A 60 -7.77 -14.92 7.71
C SER A 60 -6.64 -13.92 7.48
N VAL A 61 -6.96 -12.63 7.52
CA VAL A 61 -6.00 -11.53 7.38
C VAL A 61 -5.91 -10.74 8.69
N LYS A 62 -4.73 -10.19 8.96
CA LYS A 62 -4.52 -9.27 10.08
C LYS A 62 -4.48 -7.82 9.60
N LYS A 63 -4.81 -6.87 10.48
CA LYS A 63 -4.59 -5.44 10.24
C LYS A 63 -3.11 -5.19 9.86
N GLY A 64 -2.90 -4.46 8.77
CA GLY A 64 -1.59 -4.14 8.20
C GLY A 64 -1.01 -5.21 7.26
N GLN A 65 -1.65 -6.37 7.11
CA GLN A 65 -1.18 -7.43 6.22
C GLN A 65 -1.34 -7.02 4.76
N VAL A 66 -0.29 -7.24 3.96
CA VAL A 66 -0.32 -6.99 2.51
C VAL A 66 -1.21 -8.03 1.84
N VAL A 67 -2.26 -7.58 1.17
CA VAL A 67 -3.23 -8.42 0.47
C VAL A 67 -2.95 -8.50 -1.03
N MET A 68 -2.44 -7.41 -1.62
CA MET A 68 -2.17 -7.28 -3.04
C MET A 68 -0.94 -6.42 -3.29
N ARG A 69 -0.22 -6.73 -4.37
CA ARG A 69 0.85 -5.90 -4.92
C ARG A 69 0.59 -5.54 -6.37
N LEU A 70 0.82 -4.28 -6.68
CA LEU A 70 0.89 -3.78 -8.05
C LEU A 70 2.30 -3.93 -8.62
N ASN A 71 2.41 -3.81 -9.94
CA ASN A 71 3.69 -3.63 -10.60
C ASN A 71 4.31 -2.31 -10.11
N SER A 72 5.54 -2.42 -9.58
CA SER A 72 6.27 -1.34 -8.93
C SER A 72 7.67 -1.14 -9.52
N THR A 73 7.94 -1.67 -10.72
CA THR A 73 9.29 -1.65 -11.30
C THR A 73 9.81 -0.23 -11.50
N LEU A 74 8.94 0.69 -11.94
CA LEU A 74 9.28 2.10 -12.11
C LEU A 74 9.54 2.79 -10.78
N GLU A 75 8.73 2.53 -9.76
CA GLU A 75 8.86 3.12 -8.43
C GLU A 75 10.14 2.64 -7.74
N VAL A 76 10.48 1.36 -7.88
CA VAL A 76 11.74 0.80 -7.37
C VAL A 76 12.93 1.46 -8.05
N ALA A 77 12.89 1.63 -9.37
CA ALA A 77 13.95 2.34 -10.10
C ALA A 77 14.07 3.80 -9.63
N ALA A 78 12.95 4.51 -9.47
CA ALA A 78 12.93 5.89 -8.99
C ALA A 78 13.53 6.01 -7.56
N VAL A 79 13.15 5.10 -6.65
CA VAL A 79 13.74 5.06 -5.29
C VAL A 79 15.25 4.86 -5.36
N ASN A 80 15.74 3.97 -6.22
CA ASN A 80 17.17 3.71 -6.37
C ASN A 80 17.93 4.93 -6.91
N THR A 81 17.37 5.61 -7.92
CA THR A 81 17.96 6.84 -8.48
C THR A 81 18.08 7.93 -7.43
N VAL A 82 17.00 8.20 -6.70
CA VAL A 82 17.01 9.27 -5.68
C VAL A 82 17.88 8.87 -4.49
N LYS A 83 17.92 7.59 -4.11
CA LYS A 83 18.83 7.09 -3.08
C LYS A 83 20.28 7.35 -3.47
N ALA A 84 20.67 7.05 -4.71
CA ALA A 84 22.03 7.32 -5.19
C ALA A 84 22.37 8.82 -5.14
N ARG A 85 21.41 9.70 -5.48
CA ARG A 85 21.57 11.16 -5.37
C ARG A 85 21.77 11.62 -3.92
N LEU A 86 20.98 11.09 -2.98
CA LEU A 86 21.15 11.41 -1.55
C LEU A 86 22.53 10.96 -1.04
N GLU A 87 22.96 9.74 -1.38
CA GLU A 87 24.27 9.23 -0.98
C GLU A 87 25.42 10.07 -1.57
N PHE A 88 25.26 10.57 -2.80
CA PHE A 88 26.21 11.50 -3.39
C PHE A 88 26.26 12.84 -2.63
N ALA A 89 25.10 13.44 -2.34
CA ALA A 89 25.01 14.70 -1.60
C ALA A 89 25.60 14.58 -0.18
N LYS A 90 25.31 13.48 0.53
CA LYS A 90 25.91 13.18 1.84
C LYS A 90 27.43 13.12 1.78
N ARG A 91 28.00 12.38 0.80
CA ARG A 91 29.46 12.34 0.62
C ARG A 91 30.05 13.70 0.25
N LYS A 92 29.31 14.54 -0.48
CA LYS A 92 29.73 15.91 -0.80
C LYS A 92 29.82 16.76 0.46
N VAL A 93 28.81 16.74 1.33
CA VAL A 93 28.82 17.43 2.63
C VAL A 93 29.94 16.91 3.52
N GLU A 94 30.09 15.59 3.63
CA GLU A 94 31.11 14.96 4.49
C GLU A 94 32.53 15.33 4.07
N ARG A 95 32.85 15.26 2.77
CA ARG A 95 34.18 15.63 2.26
C ARG A 95 34.52 17.10 2.45
N ASN A 96 33.52 17.98 2.39
CA ASN A 96 33.74 19.42 2.51
C ASN A 96 33.62 19.93 3.96
N ALA A 97 33.24 19.08 4.91
CA ALA A 97 33.15 19.46 6.32
C ALA A 97 34.50 19.95 6.89
N ASP A 98 35.61 19.31 6.49
CA ASP A 98 36.95 19.76 6.87
C ASP A 98 37.34 21.09 6.23
N LEU A 99 36.94 21.33 4.98
CA LEU A 99 37.23 22.59 4.29
C LEU A 99 36.44 23.73 4.92
N TYR A 100 35.18 23.50 5.30
CA TYR A 100 34.37 24.47 6.04
C TYR A 100 34.98 24.80 7.40
N ARG A 101 35.38 23.79 8.18
CA ARG A 101 36.06 23.99 9.48
C ARG A 101 37.34 24.82 9.38
N LYS A 102 38.02 24.76 8.23
CA LYS A 102 39.25 25.51 7.95
C LYS A 102 38.97 26.88 7.30
N ASN A 103 37.71 27.30 7.19
CA ASN A 103 37.26 28.52 6.49
C ASN A 103 37.73 28.59 5.03
N LEU A 104 37.86 27.44 4.36
CA LEU A 104 38.29 27.34 2.96
C LEU A 104 37.10 27.37 1.97
N ILE A 105 35.87 27.24 2.47
CA ILE A 105 34.63 27.43 1.71
C ILE A 105 33.70 28.38 2.47
N SER A 106 32.81 29.05 1.73
CA SER A 106 31.90 30.05 2.32
C SER A 106 30.71 29.43 3.06
N ASP A 107 30.10 30.16 3.98
CA ASP A 107 28.84 29.76 4.63
C ASP A 107 27.73 29.47 3.61
N ASN A 108 27.65 30.27 2.55
CA ASN A 108 26.67 30.08 1.48
C ASN A 108 26.87 28.74 0.76
N GLU A 109 28.12 28.37 0.48
CA GLU A 109 28.45 27.10 -0.19
C GLU A 109 28.15 25.90 0.72
N GLN A 110 28.44 26.03 2.02
CA GLN A 110 28.10 25.02 3.01
C GLN A 110 26.57 24.84 3.14
N ASP A 111 25.83 25.94 3.22
CA ASP A 111 24.37 25.91 3.31
C ASP A 111 23.72 25.35 2.04
N GLU A 112 24.27 25.67 0.86
CA GLU A 112 23.84 25.10 -0.41
C GLU A 112 23.99 23.58 -0.41
N MET A 113 25.15 23.05 -0.01
CA MET A 113 25.37 21.60 0.07
C MET A 113 24.45 20.90 1.08
N LEU A 114 24.22 21.51 2.24
CA LEU A 114 23.30 20.98 3.24
C LEU A 114 21.85 20.98 2.74
N THR A 115 21.47 22.04 2.01
CA THR A 115 20.16 22.16 1.39
C THR A 115 19.97 21.13 0.28
N GLU A 116 20.97 20.92 -0.58
CA GLU A 116 20.97 19.85 -1.59
C GLU A 116 20.78 18.46 -0.96
N GLN A 117 21.47 18.19 0.15
CA GLN A 117 21.32 16.93 0.90
C GLN A 117 19.90 16.77 1.43
N ARG A 118 19.34 17.79 2.09
CA ARG A 118 17.97 17.74 2.63
C ARG A 118 16.93 17.57 1.53
N LEU A 119 17.10 18.25 0.39
CA LEU A 119 16.21 18.12 -0.76
C LEU A 119 16.22 16.68 -1.30
N ALA A 120 17.39 16.08 -1.45
CA ALA A 120 17.53 14.68 -1.88
C ALA A 120 16.89 13.70 -0.88
N GLU A 121 16.93 14.01 0.42
CA GLU A 121 16.28 13.23 1.46
C GLU A 121 14.76 13.28 1.36
N PHE A 122 14.18 14.47 1.14
CA PHE A 122 12.74 14.62 0.92
C PHE A 122 12.27 13.91 -0.34
N GLN A 123 13.03 14.01 -1.44
CA GLN A 123 12.74 13.28 -2.66
C GLN A 123 12.77 11.77 -2.43
N LEU A 124 13.71 11.26 -1.62
CA LEU A 124 13.78 9.82 -1.32
C LEU A 124 12.56 9.37 -0.51
N LYS A 125 12.15 10.19 0.47
CA LYS A 125 10.95 9.92 1.27
C LYS A 125 9.71 9.88 0.38
N GLU A 126 9.56 10.84 -0.51
CA GLU A 126 8.46 10.90 -1.47
C GLU A 126 8.43 9.65 -2.37
N ALA A 127 9.56 9.28 -2.96
CA ALA A 127 9.67 8.10 -3.82
C ALA A 127 9.31 6.80 -3.07
N ARG A 128 9.69 6.69 -1.79
CA ARG A 128 9.32 5.54 -0.94
C ARG A 128 7.83 5.50 -0.62
N VAL A 129 7.18 6.64 -0.41
CA VAL A 129 5.73 6.70 -0.20
C VAL A 129 5.01 6.21 -1.46
N LYS A 130 5.40 6.72 -2.64
CA LYS A 130 4.85 6.25 -3.93
C LYS A 130 5.05 4.76 -4.15
N LEU A 131 6.21 4.22 -3.77
CA LEU A 131 6.46 2.77 -3.80
C LEU A 131 5.54 2.02 -2.83
N SER A 132 5.34 2.53 -1.61
CA SER A 132 4.49 1.88 -0.61
C SER A 132 3.02 1.82 -1.00
N GLN A 133 2.53 2.79 -1.78
CA GLN A 133 1.19 2.80 -2.36
C GLN A 133 0.98 1.69 -3.40
N ARG A 134 2.07 1.06 -3.90
CA ARG A 134 1.98 -0.13 -4.77
C ARG A 134 1.63 -1.40 -4.01
N GLU A 135 1.53 -1.35 -2.68
CA GLU A 135 1.05 -2.44 -1.84
C GLU A 135 -0.27 -2.06 -1.16
N THR A 136 -1.31 -2.86 -1.36
CA THR A 136 -2.57 -2.71 -0.63
C THR A 136 -2.51 -3.54 0.65
N LYS A 137 -2.83 -2.92 1.78
CA LYS A 137 -2.83 -3.55 3.12
C LYS A 137 -4.24 -3.59 3.69
N SER A 138 -4.53 -4.63 4.47
CA SER A 138 -5.81 -4.72 5.17
C SER A 138 -5.88 -3.70 6.33
N PRO A 139 -6.92 -2.86 6.44
CA PRO A 139 -7.12 -1.93 7.54
C PRO A 139 -7.65 -2.62 8.81
N ILE A 140 -8.14 -3.85 8.69
CA ILE A 140 -8.73 -4.64 9.77
C ILE A 140 -8.20 -6.08 9.78
N SER A 141 -8.44 -6.77 10.89
CA SER A 141 -8.29 -8.23 10.97
C SER A 141 -9.65 -8.88 10.71
N GLY A 142 -9.71 -9.92 9.89
CA GLY A 142 -10.96 -10.61 9.54
C GLY A 142 -10.75 -11.69 8.50
N VAL A 143 -11.83 -12.15 7.87
CA VAL A 143 -11.81 -13.21 6.84
C VAL A 143 -12.15 -12.63 5.47
N VAL A 144 -11.40 -13.03 4.45
CA VAL A 144 -11.63 -12.63 3.05
C VAL A 144 -12.86 -13.38 2.51
N ILE A 145 -13.98 -12.68 2.31
CA ILE A 145 -15.24 -13.31 1.90
C ILE A 145 -15.37 -13.47 0.38
N GLU A 146 -14.77 -12.56 -0.39
CA GLU A 146 -14.77 -12.61 -1.84
C GLU A 146 -13.49 -12.00 -2.40
N ARG A 147 -13.03 -12.57 -3.53
CA ARG A 147 -11.94 -12.02 -4.33
C ARG A 147 -12.54 -11.63 -5.66
N ILE A 148 -12.60 -10.33 -5.96
CA ILE A 148 -12.89 -9.87 -7.32
C ILE A 148 -11.63 -10.16 -8.17
N LYS A 149 -11.49 -11.43 -8.59
CA LYS A 149 -10.86 -11.75 -9.86
C LYS A 149 -11.93 -11.42 -10.88
N ASP A 150 -11.66 -10.45 -11.77
CA ASP A 150 -12.11 -10.43 -13.16
C ASP A 150 -11.99 -9.02 -13.76
N LEU A 151 -10.78 -8.65 -14.18
CA LEU A 151 -10.61 -7.72 -15.32
C LEU A 151 -9.55 -8.22 -16.32
N VAL A 152 -9.00 -9.42 -16.14
CA VAL A 152 -8.05 -10.02 -17.12
C VAL A 152 -8.77 -10.95 -18.12
N ASN A 153 -10.04 -11.31 -17.88
CA ASN A 153 -10.84 -12.11 -18.83
C ASN A 153 -11.70 -11.29 -19.82
N LEU A 154 -11.46 -9.98 -19.97
CA LEU A 154 -12.21 -9.14 -20.91
C LEU A 154 -11.45 -8.75 -22.19
N SER A 155 -10.30 -9.39 -22.49
CA SER A 155 -9.61 -9.21 -23.78
C SER A 155 -9.48 -10.48 -24.64
N MET A 156 -10.45 -11.41 -24.57
CA MET A 156 -10.57 -12.44 -25.60
C MET A 156 -12.04 -12.70 -25.97
N ASN A 157 -12.68 -11.71 -26.62
CA ASN A 157 -13.68 -12.02 -27.64
C ASN A 157 -13.81 -10.84 -28.62
N TYR A 158 -12.98 -10.83 -29.65
CA TYR A 158 -13.26 -10.09 -30.88
C TYR A 158 -13.79 -11.13 -31.88
N PRO A 159 -15.11 -11.21 -32.15
CA PRO A 159 -15.55 -11.95 -33.31
C PRO A 159 -15.09 -11.20 -34.57
N SER A 160 -14.51 -11.96 -35.49
CA SER A 160 -14.09 -11.58 -36.84
C SER A 160 -15.21 -10.96 -37.67
#